data_AF-A0A0F9C3F2-F1
#
_entry.id   AF-A0A0F9C3F2-F1
#
_cell.length_a   1.000
_cell.length_b   1.000
_cell.length_c   1.000
_cell.angle_alpha   90.00
_cell.angle_beta   90.00
_cell.angle_gamma   90.00
#
_symmetry.space_group_name_H-M   'P 1'
#
loop_
_entity.id
_entity.type
_entity.pdbx_description
1 polymer ?
#
loop_
_entity_poly.entity_id
_entity_poly.type
_entity_poly.pdbx_seq_one_letter_code
_entity_poly.pdbx_strand_id
1 'polypeptide(L)'
;MIGYPYPAGRALETTMHKMLIAALAATMVMTMTVGCGSKVSKGNYDKIETGMTLAKVESLLGKGTEQASGAWILGDTVASGKVLTWTDGNKRISVTFKDDKVLTKAGEGL
;
A
#
# COMPACT_ATOMS: atom_id res chain seq x y z
N MET A 1 23.00 -25.52 -70.89
CA MET A 1 22.00 -26.23 -70.07
C MET A 1 22.34 -26.00 -68.61
N ILE A 2 21.32 -25.63 -67.80
CA ILE A 2 21.25 -25.71 -66.31
C ILE A 2 22.10 -24.65 -65.56
N GLY A 3 21.64 -23.84 -64.60
CA GLY A 3 20.36 -23.69 -63.90
C GLY A 3 20.59 -23.30 -62.42
N TYR A 4 20.16 -22.08 -62.02
CA TYR A 4 19.77 -21.59 -60.67
C TYR A 4 20.83 -21.50 -59.53
N PRO A 5 20.57 -20.78 -58.41
CA PRO A 5 19.85 -19.52 -58.18
C PRO A 5 20.61 -18.52 -57.25
N TYR A 6 20.09 -17.30 -57.13
CA TYR A 6 20.42 -16.37 -56.02
C TYR A 6 19.99 -16.94 -54.65
N PRO A 7 20.71 -16.63 -53.56
CA PRO A 7 20.06 -16.51 -52.25
C PRO A 7 20.18 -15.07 -51.73
N ALA A 8 19.24 -14.22 -52.16
CA ALA A 8 18.78 -13.07 -51.39
C ALA A 8 17.93 -13.60 -50.24
N GLY A 9 18.52 -13.86 -49.06
CA GLY A 9 17.74 -14.45 -47.97
C GLY A 9 18.33 -14.47 -46.56
N ARG A 10 19.58 -14.07 -46.34
CA ARG A 10 20.23 -14.23 -45.01
C ARG A 10 20.38 -12.96 -44.16
N ALA A 11 19.98 -11.80 -44.67
CA ALA A 11 20.16 -10.54 -43.94
C ALA A 11 18.92 -10.10 -43.12
N LEU A 12 17.78 -10.79 -43.27
CA LEU A 12 16.52 -10.38 -42.61
C LEU A 12 16.28 -11.08 -41.26
N GLU A 13 16.91 -12.23 -41.00
CA GLU A 13 16.59 -13.08 -39.83
C GLU A 13 17.19 -12.60 -38.50
N THR A 14 18.37 -11.96 -38.52
CA THR A 14 19.04 -11.52 -37.28
C THR A 14 18.53 -10.19 -36.73
N THR A 15 17.80 -9.43 -37.54
CA THR A 15 17.31 -8.09 -37.18
C THR A 15 15.97 -8.16 -36.45
N MET A 16 15.12 -9.13 -36.82
CA MET A 16 13.81 -9.36 -36.17
C MET A 16 13.93 -9.86 -34.73
N HIS A 17 14.93 -10.68 -34.40
CA HIS A 17 15.16 -11.16 -33.03
C HIS A 17 15.62 -10.04 -32.09
N LYS A 18 16.48 -9.12 -32.58
CA LYS A 18 16.95 -7.97 -31.80
C LYS A 18 15.84 -6.95 -31.56
N MET A 19 14.92 -6.78 -32.52
CA MET A 19 13.75 -5.91 -32.37
C MET A 19 12.70 -6.52 -31.42
N LEU A 20 12.50 -7.84 -31.43
CA LEU A 20 11.61 -8.53 -30.50
C LEU A 20 12.13 -8.50 -29.05
N ILE A 21 13.43 -8.68 -28.84
CA ILE A 21 14.04 -8.61 -27.49
C ILE A 21 14.05 -7.17 -26.97
N ALA A 22 14.30 -6.18 -27.83
CA ALA A 22 14.23 -4.76 -27.45
C ALA A 22 12.80 -4.31 -27.10
N ALA A 23 11.78 -4.88 -27.77
CA ALA A 23 10.37 -4.57 -27.50
C ALA A 23 9.83 -5.25 -26.23
N LEU A 24 10.40 -6.38 -25.80
CA LEU A 24 10.00 -7.08 -24.58
C LEU A 24 10.67 -6.53 -23.31
N ALA A 25 11.84 -5.90 -23.41
CA ALA A 25 12.55 -5.31 -22.28
C ALA A 25 12.03 -3.92 -21.87
N ALA A 26 11.30 -3.22 -22.75
CA ALA A 26 10.82 -1.86 -22.51
C ALA A 26 9.52 -1.79 -21.68
N THR A 27 8.90 -2.92 -21.36
CA THR A 27 7.54 -2.95 -20.78
C THR A 27 7.50 -3.27 -19.28
N MET A 28 8.63 -3.59 -18.63
CA MET A 28 8.59 -4.22 -17.29
C MET A 28 8.88 -3.32 -16.09
N VAL A 29 9.38 -2.09 -16.24
CA VAL A 29 9.80 -1.33 -15.05
C VAL A 29 9.56 0.16 -15.25
N MET A 30 8.33 0.63 -15.01
CA MET A 30 8.08 1.87 -14.26
C MET A 30 6.57 2.14 -14.13
N THR A 31 5.75 1.14 -13.77
CA THR A 31 4.48 1.46 -13.10
C THR A 31 4.79 1.84 -11.66
N MET A 32 5.47 2.97 -11.48
CA MET A 32 5.36 3.71 -10.23
C MET A 32 3.92 4.16 -10.16
N THR A 33 3.10 3.33 -9.54
CA THR A 33 1.82 3.72 -8.99
C THR A 33 2.12 4.88 -8.05
N VAL A 34 1.96 6.09 -8.57
CA VAL A 34 1.66 7.26 -7.75
C VAL A 34 0.30 6.95 -7.16
N GLY A 35 0.32 6.17 -6.08
CA GLY A 35 -0.81 6.02 -5.20
C GLY A 35 -1.12 7.43 -4.75
N CYS A 36 -2.20 7.99 -5.30
CA CYS A 36 -2.87 9.15 -4.77
C CYS A 36 -2.94 8.94 -3.25
N GLY A 37 -2.24 9.79 -2.50
CA GLY A 37 -1.76 9.51 -1.16
C GLY A 37 -2.87 9.18 -0.17
N SER A 38 -3.23 7.90 -0.10
CA SER A 38 -4.03 7.34 0.97
C SER A 38 -3.30 7.60 2.27
N LYS A 39 -3.86 8.47 3.13
CA LYS A 39 -3.28 8.72 4.46
C LYS A 39 -3.20 7.42 5.26
N VAL A 40 -4.10 6.49 4.99
CA VAL A 40 -4.06 5.09 5.44
C VAL A 40 -3.09 4.33 4.53
N SER A 41 -1.82 4.28 4.92
CA SER A 41 -0.78 3.51 4.21
C SER A 41 0.09 2.76 5.20
N LYS A 42 0.77 1.71 4.75
CA LYS A 42 1.72 0.95 5.58
C LYS A 42 2.77 1.85 6.23
N GLY A 43 3.30 2.84 5.50
CA GLY A 43 4.29 3.78 6.02
C GLY A 43 3.76 4.69 7.13
N ASN A 44 2.49 5.09 7.07
CA ASN A 44 1.88 5.87 8.16
C ASN A 44 1.47 4.98 9.34
N TYR A 45 1.00 3.76 9.08
CA TYR A 45 0.72 2.78 10.12
C TYR A 45 1.98 2.42 10.93
N ASP A 46 3.13 2.26 10.26
CA ASP A 46 4.39 1.92 10.92
C ASP A 46 4.84 3.01 11.90
N LYS A 47 4.65 4.28 11.52
CA LYS A 47 4.91 5.46 12.36
C LYS A 47 4.02 5.57 13.60
N ILE A 48 2.87 4.87 13.64
CA ILE A 48 2.00 4.89 14.81
C ILE A 48 2.60 3.97 15.86
N GLU A 49 2.98 4.54 16.98
CA GLU A 49 3.52 3.81 18.12
C GLU A 49 2.49 3.76 19.24
N THR A 50 2.60 2.73 20.08
CA THR A 50 1.85 2.67 21.34
C THR A 50 2.25 3.83 22.24
N GLY A 51 1.29 4.41 22.94
CA GLY A 51 1.49 5.61 23.76
C GLY A 51 1.33 6.94 23.00
N MET A 52 1.25 6.92 21.67
CA MET A 52 1.06 8.12 20.85
C MET A 52 -0.32 8.76 21.10
N THR A 53 -0.43 10.08 21.01
CA THR A 53 -1.72 10.77 21.21
C THR A 53 -2.59 10.70 19.97
N LEU A 54 -3.93 10.76 20.16
CA LEU A 54 -4.89 10.78 19.05
C LEU A 54 -4.56 11.87 18.02
N ALA A 55 -4.24 13.08 18.46
CA ALA A 55 -3.91 14.19 17.56
C ALA A 55 -2.72 13.88 16.64
N LYS A 56 -1.72 13.15 17.14
CA LYS A 56 -0.55 12.74 16.36
C LYS A 56 -0.92 11.64 15.35
N VAL A 57 -1.77 10.70 15.75
CA VAL A 57 -2.31 9.67 14.83
C VAL A 57 -3.16 10.33 13.74
N GLU A 58 -4.02 11.28 14.08
CA GLU A 58 -4.84 12.01 13.09
C GLU A 58 -3.98 12.90 12.17
N SER A 59 -2.85 13.41 12.65
CA SER A 59 -1.90 14.12 11.81
C SER A 59 -1.26 13.21 10.75
N LEU A 60 -1.07 11.93 11.05
CA LEU A 60 -0.51 10.92 10.14
C LEU A 60 -1.57 10.32 9.20
N LEU A 61 -2.69 9.86 9.75
CA LEU A 61 -3.74 9.12 9.04
C LEU A 61 -4.92 9.99 8.58
N GLY A 62 -5.02 11.24 9.05
CA GLY A 62 -6.20 12.07 8.87
C GLY A 62 -7.27 11.82 9.94
N LYS A 63 -8.46 12.40 9.75
CA LYS A 63 -9.57 12.19 10.67
C LYS A 63 -10.00 10.72 10.63
N GLY A 64 -9.99 10.08 11.79
CA GLY A 64 -10.50 8.72 11.95
C GLY A 64 -12.00 8.74 12.20
N THR A 65 -12.67 7.65 11.85
CA THR A 65 -14.06 7.42 12.23
C THR A 65 -14.08 6.76 13.60
N GLU A 66 -14.64 7.45 14.58
CA GLU A 66 -14.89 6.87 15.90
C GLU A 66 -15.89 5.71 15.75
N GLN A 67 -15.46 4.49 16.09
CA GLN A 67 -16.30 3.30 16.06
C GLN A 67 -16.95 3.06 17.42
N ALA A 68 -16.20 3.28 18.48
CA ALA A 68 -16.66 3.14 19.85
C ALA A 68 -15.95 4.17 20.71
N SER A 69 -16.68 4.89 21.54
CA SER A 69 -16.12 5.76 22.56
C SER A 69 -16.89 5.56 23.84
N GLY A 70 -16.18 5.41 24.95
CA GLY A 70 -16.83 5.25 26.23
C GLY A 70 -15.95 4.64 27.30
N ALA A 71 -16.54 4.56 28.48
CA ALA A 71 -16.02 3.75 29.56
C ALA A 71 -16.34 2.28 29.27
N TRP A 72 -15.32 1.46 29.11
CA TRP A 72 -15.40 0.02 28.95
C TRP A 72 -14.87 -0.61 30.22
N ILE A 73 -15.63 -1.58 30.75
CA ILE A 73 -15.26 -2.29 31.96
C ILE A 73 -14.35 -3.45 31.57
N LEU A 74 -13.09 -3.37 32.02
CA LEU A 74 -12.08 -4.41 31.86
C LEU A 74 -11.82 -5.03 33.24
N GLY A 75 -12.52 -6.13 33.52
CA GLY A 75 -12.52 -6.75 34.85
C GLY A 75 -13.24 -5.87 35.88
N ASP A 76 -12.61 -5.61 37.03
CA ASP A 76 -13.14 -4.74 38.09
C ASP A 76 -12.82 -3.24 37.88
N THR A 77 -12.12 -2.90 36.80
CA THR A 77 -11.71 -1.51 36.54
C THR A 77 -12.48 -0.92 35.37
N VAL A 78 -12.98 0.31 35.57
CA VAL A 78 -13.58 1.12 34.52
C VAL A 78 -12.46 1.84 33.78
N ALA A 79 -12.18 1.43 32.55
CA ALA A 79 -11.23 2.12 31.68
C ALA A 79 -12.00 2.99 30.69
N SER A 80 -11.65 4.26 30.54
CA SER A 80 -12.16 5.07 29.43
C SER A 80 -11.27 4.88 28.22
N GLY A 81 -11.89 4.60 27.08
CA GLY A 81 -11.17 4.43 25.83
C GLY A 81 -12.05 4.72 24.64
N LYS A 82 -11.40 4.91 23.50
CA LYS A 82 -12.07 5.13 22.22
C LYS A 82 -11.35 4.35 21.15
N VAL A 83 -12.10 3.74 20.25
CA VAL A 83 -11.61 3.00 19.10
C VAL A 83 -11.90 3.87 17.89
N LEU A 84 -10.84 4.29 17.21
CA LEU A 84 -10.95 4.98 15.94
C LEU A 84 -10.53 4.02 14.83
N THR A 85 -11.23 4.09 13.71
CA THR A 85 -10.90 3.34 12.50
C THR A 85 -10.70 4.30 11.34
N TRP A 86 -9.67 4.06 10.56
CA TRP A 86 -9.40 4.71 9.29
C TRP A 86 -9.54 3.69 8.18
N THR A 87 -10.35 4.01 7.18
CA THR A 87 -10.57 3.13 6.03
C THR A 87 -10.25 3.90 4.75
N ASP A 88 -9.51 3.27 3.85
CA ASP A 88 -9.13 3.84 2.56
C ASP A 88 -9.15 2.75 1.48
N GLY A 89 -10.25 2.70 0.73
CA GLY A 89 -10.53 1.61 -0.22
C GLY A 89 -10.51 0.25 0.48
N ASN A 90 -9.55 -0.58 0.12
CA ASN A 90 -9.36 -1.94 0.68
C ASN A 90 -8.48 -1.97 1.95
N LYS A 91 -7.99 -0.82 2.42
CA LYS A 91 -7.09 -0.72 3.58
C LYS A 91 -7.86 -0.26 4.80
N ARG A 92 -7.64 -0.88 5.94
CA ARG A 92 -8.29 -0.51 7.21
C ARG A 92 -7.27 -0.48 8.34
N ILE A 93 -7.31 0.56 9.15
CA ILE A 93 -6.53 0.68 10.38
C ILE A 93 -7.50 0.92 11.52
N SER A 94 -7.45 0.12 12.58
CA SER A 94 -8.20 0.37 13.80
C SER A 94 -7.22 0.60 14.95
N VAL A 95 -7.37 1.70 15.66
CA VAL A 95 -6.52 2.05 16.78
C VAL A 95 -7.40 2.22 18.00
N THR A 96 -7.09 1.46 19.04
CA THR A 96 -7.73 1.56 20.34
C THR A 96 -6.91 2.50 21.19
N PHE A 97 -7.58 3.50 21.75
CA PHE A 97 -7.03 4.48 22.66
C PHE A 97 -7.53 4.20 24.07
N LYS A 98 -6.63 4.35 25.04
CA LYS A 98 -6.91 4.33 26.48
C LYS A 98 -6.27 5.58 27.07
N ASP A 99 -7.01 6.36 27.87
CA ASP A 99 -6.51 7.61 28.47
C ASP A 99 -5.83 8.54 27.42
N ASP A 100 -6.47 8.71 26.26
CA ASP A 100 -5.98 9.51 25.10
C ASP A 100 -4.67 9.04 24.44
N LYS A 101 -4.18 7.85 24.81
CA LYS A 101 -2.97 7.23 24.24
C LYS A 101 -3.30 5.98 23.46
N VAL A 102 -2.55 5.71 22.39
CA VAL A 102 -2.66 4.46 21.63
C VAL A 102 -2.34 3.28 22.55
N LEU A 103 -3.34 2.44 22.80
CA LEU A 103 -3.18 1.18 23.50
C LEU A 103 -2.75 0.08 22.53
N THR A 104 -3.46 -0.04 21.41
CA THR A 104 -3.16 -1.03 20.38
C THR A 104 -3.57 -0.53 19.00
N LYS A 105 -2.91 -1.04 17.96
CA LYS A 105 -3.19 -0.78 16.55
C LYS A 105 -3.37 -2.09 15.80
N ALA A 106 -4.38 -2.14 14.94
CA ALA A 106 -4.66 -3.25 14.03
C ALA A 106 -4.72 -2.70 12.61
N GLY A 107 -4.11 -3.39 11.65
CA GLY A 107 -4.08 -2.99 10.25
C GLY A 107 -4.45 -4.17 9.36
N GLU A 108 -5.34 -3.93 8.39
CA GLU A 108 -5.80 -4.91 7.41
C GLU A 108 -5.55 -4.37 6.00
N GLY A 109 -4.93 -5.20 5.14
CA GLY A 109 -4.68 -4.85 3.74
C GLY A 109 -3.53 -3.86 3.50
N LEU A 110 -2.61 -3.66 4.46
CA LEU A 110 -1.51 -2.67 4.41
C LEU A 110 -0.21 -3.13 3.72
#